data_AF-A0A4Y2LHE5-F1
#
_entry.id   AF-A0A4Y2LHE5-F1
#
_cell.length_a   1.000
_cell.length_b   1.000
_cell.length_c   1.000
_cell.angle_alpha   90.00
_cell.angle_beta   90.00
_cell.angle_gamma   90.00
#
_symmetry.space_group_name_H-M   'P 1'
#
loop_
_entity.id
_entity.type
_entity.pdbx_description
1 polymer ?
#
loop_
_entity_poly.entity_id
_entity_poly.type
_entity_poly.pdbx_seq_one_letter_code
_entity_poly.pdbx_strand_id
1 'polypeptide(L)'
;MPGAKDRVSVKKNENKQKYLEIKIVFSTFCCLCPKWCVLAGSPDTHAVCVWVIHQNAYMLASVPHLHHKEAIHQLMDKIVCSRDNRACMLNCYTDCPNNSESLKNYLSDLLKDYDDEEEIQLSQWINDGRMKLQTMTLPVEEFKELVTEKIICLIPHSYISKIQSSYLKTRKENLEDDGWLVGV
;
A
#
# COMPACT_ATOMS: atom_id res chain seq x y z
N MET A 1 -0.77 11.72 -23.27
CA MET A 1 0.37 10.93 -22.75
C MET A 1 1.64 11.75 -22.97
N PRO A 2 2.61 11.76 -22.04
CA PRO A 2 2.64 12.09 -20.61
C PRO A 2 3.36 13.46 -20.41
N GLY A 3 3.37 14.18 -19.30
CA GLY A 3 3.15 13.86 -17.89
C GLY A 3 4.13 14.74 -17.10
N ALA A 4 3.65 15.85 -16.54
CA ALA A 4 4.42 16.72 -15.67
C ALA A 4 4.69 15.97 -14.34
N LYS A 5 5.96 15.64 -14.11
CA LYS A 5 6.43 15.11 -12.82
C LYS A 5 6.88 16.28 -11.93
N ASP A 6 6.07 16.53 -10.91
CA ASP A 6 6.42 16.91 -9.54
C ASP A 6 7.73 17.68 -9.32
N ARG A 7 7.60 19.00 -9.13
CA ARG A 7 8.61 19.81 -8.45
C ARG A 7 8.47 19.62 -6.94
N VAL A 8 9.17 18.63 -6.40
CA VAL A 8 9.47 18.57 -4.95
C VAL A 8 10.64 19.53 -4.69
N SER A 9 10.35 20.70 -4.14
CA SER A 9 11.37 21.62 -3.64
C SER A 9 11.93 21.10 -2.32
N VAL A 10 13.13 20.53 -2.36
CA VAL A 10 13.88 20.07 -1.19
C VAL A 10 14.48 21.28 -0.46
N LYS A 11 14.13 21.46 0.82
CA LYS A 11 14.70 22.44 1.75
C LYS A 11 16.24 22.31 1.77
N LYS A 12 16.93 23.45 1.77
CA LYS A 12 18.40 23.55 1.80
C LYS A 12 18.98 22.74 2.95
N ASN A 13 19.76 21.70 2.64
CA ASN A 13 20.61 20.98 3.60
C ASN A 13 21.75 21.89 4.08
N GLU A 14 21.92 22.00 5.40
CA GLU A 14 22.96 22.76 6.11
C GLU A 14 24.39 22.24 5.86
N ASN A 15 24.54 21.13 5.14
CA ASN A 15 25.85 20.59 4.70
C ASN A 15 26.52 21.37 3.55
N LYS A 16 25.86 22.37 2.94
CA LYS A 16 26.47 23.19 1.87
C LYS A 16 27.55 24.15 2.38
N GLN A 17 27.63 24.39 3.69
CA GLN A 17 28.48 25.46 4.22
C GLN A 17 29.96 25.06 4.42
N LYS A 18 30.27 23.76 4.43
CA LYS A 18 31.65 23.26 4.56
C LYS A 18 32.34 22.88 3.24
N TYR A 19 31.59 22.75 2.14
CA TYR A 19 32.13 22.40 0.83
C TYR A 19 31.43 23.22 -0.26
N LEU A 20 31.72 24.53 -0.30
CA LEU A 20 31.07 25.46 -1.23
C LEU A 20 31.36 25.17 -2.71
N GLU A 21 32.49 24.51 -3.01
CA GLU A 21 32.96 24.27 -4.39
C GLU A 21 32.58 22.90 -4.95
N ILE A 22 32.14 21.96 -4.11
CA ILE A 22 31.75 20.62 -4.59
C ILE A 22 30.25 20.65 -4.89
N LYS A 23 29.92 20.72 -6.18
CA LYS A 23 28.55 20.49 -6.64
C LYS A 23 28.18 19.04 -6.33
N ILE A 24 27.53 18.81 -5.19
CA ILE A 24 27.06 17.47 -4.80
C ILE A 24 25.93 17.09 -5.76
N VAL A 25 26.27 16.32 -6.79
CA VAL A 25 25.33 15.66 -7.70
C VAL A 25 25.20 14.20 -7.27
N PHE A 26 24.18 13.49 -7.75
CA PHE A 26 23.97 12.07 -7.42
C PHE A 26 25.24 11.22 -7.65
N SER A 27 26.01 11.52 -8.70
CA SER A 27 27.31 10.87 -8.95
C SER A 27 28.32 11.12 -7.82
N THR A 28 28.42 12.34 -7.31
CA THR A 28 29.30 12.69 -6.18
C THR A 28 28.86 12.00 -4.89
N PHE A 29 27.55 11.88 -4.66
CA PHE A 29 27.00 11.11 -3.54
C PHE A 29 27.39 9.62 -3.63
N CYS A 30 27.21 8.99 -4.79
CA CYS A 30 27.60 7.60 -5.02
C CYS A 30 29.10 7.35 -4.85
N CYS A 31 29.96 8.31 -5.22
CA CYS A 31 31.41 8.19 -5.03
C CYS A 31 31.88 8.36 -3.58
N LEU A 32 31.07 9.01 -2.74
CA LEU A 32 31.35 9.22 -1.31
C LEU A 32 30.72 8.13 -0.41
N CYS A 33 29.93 7.23 -0.99
CA CYS A 33 29.37 6.09 -0.29
C CYS A 33 30.49 5.18 0.23
N PRO A 34 30.50 4.84 1.53
CA PRO A 34 31.41 3.85 2.08
C PRO A 34 31.25 2.50 1.35
N LYS A 35 32.30 1.66 1.36
CA LYS A 35 32.31 0.37 0.64
C LYS A 35 31.15 -0.57 0.98
N TRP A 36 30.53 -0.41 2.15
CA TRP A 36 29.38 -1.19 2.62
C TRP A 36 28.01 -0.60 2.23
N CYS A 37 27.97 0.59 1.63
CA CYS A 37 26.75 1.20 1.13
C CYS A 37 26.52 0.71 -0.31
N VAL A 38 25.66 -0.30 -0.45
CA VAL A 38 25.31 -0.88 -1.75
C VAL A 38 24.18 -0.07 -2.37
N LEU A 39 24.40 0.47 -3.57
CA LEU A 39 23.38 1.17 -4.33
C LEU A 39 22.34 0.17 -4.86
N ALA A 40 21.06 0.56 -4.87
CA ALA A 40 20.00 -0.25 -5.43
C ALA A 40 20.30 -0.54 -6.92
N GLY A 41 20.48 -1.81 -7.28
CA GLY A 41 20.78 -2.26 -8.65
C GLY A 41 21.76 -3.43 -8.78
N SER A 42 22.44 -3.85 -7.71
CA SER A 42 23.16 -5.14 -7.72
C SER A 42 22.17 -6.31 -7.59
N PRO A 43 22.46 -7.52 -8.14
CA PRO A 43 21.52 -8.64 -8.17
C PRO A 43 20.92 -9.03 -6.80
N ASP A 44 21.64 -8.76 -5.71
CA ASP A 44 21.20 -9.00 -4.33
C ASP A 44 20.59 -7.77 -3.61
N THR A 45 20.40 -6.63 -4.28
CA THR A 45 19.81 -5.40 -3.68
C THR A 45 18.34 -5.18 -3.99
N HIS A 46 17.70 -6.05 -4.77
CA HIS A 46 16.28 -5.93 -5.06
C HIS A 46 15.42 -6.58 -3.97
N ALA A 47 15.57 -6.11 -2.72
CA ALA A 47 14.47 -6.21 -1.78
C ALA A 47 13.44 -5.14 -2.21
N VAL A 48 12.53 -5.50 -3.12
CA VAL A 48 11.42 -4.62 -3.46
C VAL A 48 10.62 -4.44 -2.17
N CYS A 49 10.67 -3.25 -1.57
CA CYS A 49 9.84 -2.90 -0.43
C CYS A 49 8.40 -2.71 -0.94
N VAL A 50 7.71 -3.82 -1.19
CA VAL A 50 6.30 -3.83 -1.52
C VAL A 50 5.53 -3.86 -0.22
N TRP A 51 4.58 -2.94 -0.07
CA TRP A 51 3.61 -3.06 1.02
C TRP A 51 2.59 -4.15 0.67
N VAL A 52 2.96 -5.38 1.02
CA VAL A 52 2.25 -6.63 0.69
C VAL A 52 0.77 -6.56 1.00
N ILE A 53 0.39 -5.92 2.10
CA ILE A 53 -1.00 -5.78 2.55
C ILE A 53 -1.83 -5.01 1.51
N HIS A 54 -1.34 -3.87 1.01
CA HIS A 54 -2.05 -3.11 -0.01
C HIS A 54 -1.93 -3.74 -1.38
N GLN A 55 -0.71 -4.15 -1.77
CA GLN A 55 -0.47 -4.63 -3.13
C GLN A 55 -1.20 -5.93 -3.41
N ASN A 56 -1.23 -6.87 -2.47
CA ASN A 56 -1.96 -8.14 -2.64
C ASN A 56 -3.47 -7.91 -2.73
N ALA A 57 -4.02 -7.01 -1.90
CA ALA A 57 -5.43 -6.66 -2.00
C ALA A 57 -5.79 -6.01 -3.36
N TYR A 58 -4.92 -5.16 -3.92
CA TYR A 58 -5.14 -4.59 -5.27
C TYR A 58 -5.07 -5.65 -6.36
N MET A 59 -4.12 -6.58 -6.27
CA MET A 59 -3.98 -7.65 -7.24
C MET A 59 -5.19 -8.59 -7.20
N LEU A 60 -5.67 -8.96 -6.01
CA LEU A 60 -6.86 -9.78 -5.85
C LEU A 60 -8.13 -9.10 -6.37
N ALA A 61 -8.29 -7.80 -6.09
CA ALA A 61 -9.39 -7.02 -6.65
C ALA A 61 -9.32 -6.93 -8.18
N SER A 62 -8.17 -7.13 -8.83
CA SER A 62 -8.11 -7.04 -10.30
C SER A 62 -8.65 -8.28 -11.04
N VAL A 63 -8.86 -9.40 -10.35
CA VAL A 63 -9.27 -10.68 -10.95
C VAL A 63 -10.74 -10.67 -11.40
N PRO A 64 -11.71 -10.15 -10.63
CA PRO A 64 -13.14 -10.13 -11.01
C PRO A 64 -13.53 -8.96 -11.94
N HIS A 65 -12.59 -8.41 -12.71
CA HIS A 65 -12.78 -7.15 -13.47
C HIS A 65 -13.06 -5.91 -12.60
N LEU A 66 -12.81 -6.02 -11.30
CA LEU A 66 -12.79 -4.94 -10.31
C LEU A 66 -11.50 -4.10 -10.49
N HIS A 67 -11.21 -3.69 -11.73
CA HIS A 67 -10.08 -2.84 -12.05
C HIS A 67 -10.40 -1.44 -11.54
N HIS A 68 -9.86 -1.02 -10.39
CA HIS A 68 -9.48 0.36 -10.02
C HIS A 68 -9.33 0.49 -8.50
N LYS A 69 -8.70 1.58 -8.04
CA LYS A 69 -8.59 1.90 -6.60
C LYS A 69 -9.95 2.01 -5.90
N GLU A 70 -10.95 2.49 -6.63
CA GLU A 70 -12.35 2.51 -6.21
C GLU A 70 -12.91 1.12 -5.91
N ALA A 71 -12.43 0.06 -6.56
CA ALA A 71 -12.88 -1.30 -6.26
C ALA A 71 -12.53 -1.72 -4.83
N ILE A 72 -11.31 -1.45 -4.36
CA ILE A 72 -10.94 -1.73 -2.96
C ILE A 72 -11.81 -0.94 -1.99
N HIS A 73 -12.05 0.34 -2.27
CA HIS A 73 -12.91 1.15 -1.43
C HIS A 73 -14.32 0.56 -1.34
N GLN A 74 -14.89 0.13 -2.47
CA GLN A 74 -16.19 -0.54 -2.52
C GLN A 74 -16.20 -1.84 -1.71
N LEU A 75 -15.14 -2.66 -1.78
CA LEU A 75 -15.02 -3.88 -0.98
C LEU A 75 -14.94 -3.56 0.52
N MET A 76 -14.19 -2.52 0.92
CA MET A 76 -14.17 -2.05 2.31
C MET A 76 -15.55 -1.62 2.77
N ASP A 77 -16.30 -0.88 1.95
CA ASP A 77 -17.64 -0.38 2.27
C ASP A 77 -18.66 -1.50 2.49
N LYS A 78 -18.39 -2.74 2.05
CA LYS A 78 -19.19 -3.93 2.39
C LYS A 78 -18.92 -4.47 3.79
N ILE A 79 -17.78 -4.15 4.38
CA ILE A 79 -17.42 -4.56 5.75
C ILE A 79 -17.65 -3.42 6.74
N VAL A 80 -17.31 -2.18 6.38
CA VAL A 80 -17.37 -1.05 7.31
C VAL A 80 -18.64 -0.25 7.15
N CYS A 81 -19.11 0.30 8.26
CA CYS A 81 -20.26 1.21 8.32
C CYS A 81 -19.92 2.59 7.72
N SER A 82 -18.68 3.05 7.93
CA SER A 82 -18.15 4.29 7.38
C SER A 82 -16.62 4.26 7.45
N ARG A 83 -15.98 4.72 6.37
CA ARG A 83 -14.52 4.82 6.28
C ARG A 83 -13.90 5.92 7.16
N ASP A 84 -14.73 6.81 7.70
CA ASP A 84 -14.29 7.85 8.65
C ASP A 84 -14.49 7.43 10.11
N ASN A 85 -15.26 6.36 10.36
CA ASN A 85 -15.48 5.85 11.70
C ASN A 85 -14.24 5.08 12.19
N ARG A 86 -13.51 5.68 13.14
CA ARG A 86 -12.32 5.09 13.76
C ARG A 86 -12.57 3.70 14.33
N ALA A 87 -13.65 3.50 15.07
CA ALA A 87 -13.91 2.23 15.76
C ALA A 87 -14.17 1.11 14.75
N CYS A 88 -14.94 1.40 13.72
CA CYS A 88 -15.24 0.44 12.65
C CYS A 88 -13.99 0.13 11.82
N MET A 89 -13.25 1.15 11.40
CA MET A 89 -12.02 0.98 10.61
C MET A 89 -10.85 0.34 11.38
N LEU A 90 -10.88 0.34 12.71
CA LEU A 90 -9.89 -0.35 13.54
C LEU A 90 -10.39 -1.71 14.06
N ASN A 91 -11.49 -2.24 13.51
CA ASN A 91 -12.12 -3.50 13.93
C ASN A 91 -12.42 -3.54 15.45
N CYS A 92 -12.72 -2.39 16.05
CA CYS A 92 -13.02 -2.22 17.48
C CYS A 92 -14.53 -2.21 17.77
N TYR A 93 -15.37 -2.41 16.76
CA TYR A 93 -16.84 -2.36 16.86
C TYR A 93 -17.43 -3.70 16.47
N THR A 94 -18.22 -4.31 17.35
CA THR A 94 -18.79 -5.66 17.14
C THR A 94 -20.13 -5.65 16.42
N ASP A 95 -20.84 -4.53 16.43
CA ASP A 95 -22.26 -4.45 16.01
C ASP A 95 -22.43 -3.65 14.72
N CYS A 96 -21.48 -3.73 13.78
CA CYS A 96 -21.66 -3.08 12.48
C CYS A 96 -22.65 -3.91 11.63
N PRO A 97 -23.71 -3.31 11.05
CA PRO A 97 -24.59 -4.00 10.12
C PRO A 97 -23.85 -4.59 8.91
N ASN A 98 -22.75 -3.94 8.51
CA ASN A 98 -21.81 -4.48 7.53
C ASN A 98 -20.75 -5.32 8.26
N ASN A 99 -20.42 -6.48 7.70
CA ASN A 99 -19.44 -7.40 8.25
C ASN A 99 -18.81 -8.23 7.12
N SER A 100 -17.94 -9.18 7.48
CA SER A 100 -17.31 -10.08 6.52
C SER A 100 -18.32 -10.87 5.67
N GLU A 101 -19.48 -11.22 6.25
CA GLU A 101 -20.54 -11.97 5.54
C GLU A 101 -21.18 -11.13 4.43
N SER A 102 -21.39 -9.83 4.68
CA SER A 102 -21.89 -8.90 3.66
C SER A 102 -20.94 -8.80 2.46
N LEU A 103 -19.63 -8.82 2.70
CA LEU A 103 -18.64 -8.89 1.62
C LEU A 103 -18.68 -10.25 0.89
N LYS A 104 -18.74 -11.37 1.63
CA LYS A 104 -18.85 -12.71 1.03
C LYS A 104 -20.08 -12.81 0.11
N ASN A 105 -21.24 -12.35 0.57
CA ASN A 105 -22.47 -12.31 -0.22
C ASN A 105 -22.31 -11.45 -1.50
N TYR A 106 -21.70 -10.27 -1.37
CA TYR A 106 -21.40 -9.42 -2.53
C TYR A 106 -20.48 -10.12 -3.55
N LEU A 107 -19.46 -10.86 -3.08
CA LEU A 107 -18.57 -11.62 -3.96
C LEU A 107 -19.29 -12.81 -4.62
N SER A 108 -20.17 -13.51 -3.89
CA SER A 108 -21.01 -14.56 -4.45
C SER A 108 -21.94 -14.04 -5.55
N ASP A 109 -22.55 -12.87 -5.34
CA ASP A 109 -23.38 -12.22 -6.38
C ASP A 109 -22.55 -11.80 -7.60
N LEU A 110 -21.32 -11.33 -7.38
CA LEU A 110 -20.41 -10.89 -8.43
C LEU A 110 -19.87 -12.07 -9.27
N LEU A 111 -19.67 -13.22 -8.63
CA LEU A 111 -19.09 -14.43 -9.23
C LEU A 111 -20.13 -15.53 -9.48
N LYS A 112 -21.43 -15.20 -9.44
CA LYS A 112 -22.54 -16.16 -9.58
C LYS A 112 -22.54 -17.01 -10.86
N ASP A 113 -21.83 -16.55 -11.89
CA ASP A 113 -21.74 -17.24 -13.18
C ASP A 113 -20.63 -18.31 -13.19
N TYR A 114 -19.83 -18.39 -12.12
CA TYR A 114 -18.77 -19.37 -11.92
C TYR A 114 -19.21 -20.44 -10.90
N ASP A 115 -18.78 -21.68 -11.09
CA ASP A 115 -18.96 -22.74 -10.09
C ASP A 115 -17.98 -22.53 -8.92
N ASP A 116 -18.37 -22.89 -7.70
CA ASP A 116 -17.51 -22.78 -6.51
C ASP A 116 -16.22 -23.60 -6.65
N GLU A 117 -16.25 -24.69 -7.42
CA GLU A 117 -15.09 -25.54 -7.75
C GLU A 117 -14.25 -25.02 -8.93
N GLU A 118 -14.71 -24.00 -9.66
CA GLU A 118 -13.97 -23.46 -10.80
C GLU A 118 -12.66 -22.79 -10.35
N GLU A 119 -11.60 -23.01 -11.12
CA GLU A 119 -10.26 -22.55 -10.75
C GLU A 119 -9.97 -21.13 -11.24
N ILE A 120 -9.60 -20.24 -10.32
CA ILE A 120 -9.16 -18.88 -10.60
C ILE A 120 -7.64 -18.77 -10.41
N GLN A 121 -6.94 -18.29 -11.45
CA GLN A 121 -5.52 -17.99 -11.38
C GLN A 121 -5.28 -16.54 -10.92
N LEU A 122 -4.42 -16.36 -9.93
CA LEU A 122 -4.05 -15.05 -9.39
C LEU A 122 -2.57 -14.98 -9.01
N SER A 123 -2.05 -13.76 -8.84
CA SER A 123 -0.68 -13.54 -8.38
C SER A 123 -0.66 -12.72 -7.10
N GLN A 124 0.18 -13.12 -6.13
CA GLN A 124 0.39 -12.39 -4.89
C GLN A 124 1.86 -12.34 -4.48
N TRP A 125 2.24 -11.28 -3.75
CA TRP A 125 3.57 -11.17 -3.16
C TRP A 125 3.65 -12.02 -1.90
N ILE A 126 4.71 -12.83 -1.82
CA ILE A 126 5.04 -13.63 -0.64
C ILE A 126 6.44 -13.29 -0.16
N ASN A 127 6.68 -13.49 1.14
CA ASN A 127 7.96 -13.28 1.78
C ASN A 127 8.41 -14.57 2.48
N ASP A 128 9.25 -15.35 1.80
CA ASP A 128 9.89 -16.58 2.32
C ASP A 128 11.39 -16.35 2.60
N GLY A 129 11.76 -15.12 2.94
CA GLY A 129 13.14 -14.66 3.09
C GLY A 129 13.58 -13.73 1.96
N ARG A 130 12.92 -13.81 0.78
CA ARG A 130 12.98 -12.80 -0.28
C ARG A 130 11.56 -12.47 -0.74
N MET A 131 11.33 -11.21 -1.07
CA MET A 131 10.04 -10.79 -1.64
C MET A 131 9.93 -11.29 -3.08
N LYS A 132 8.95 -12.14 -3.36
CA LYS A 132 8.71 -12.66 -4.72
C LYS A 132 7.22 -12.68 -5.05
N LEU A 133 6.93 -12.50 -6.34
CA LEU A 133 5.57 -12.65 -6.86
C LEU A 133 5.34 -14.14 -7.14
N GLN A 134 4.30 -14.71 -6.55
CA GLN A 134 3.90 -16.09 -6.75
C GLN A 134 2.54 -16.12 -7.43
N THR A 135 2.45 -16.87 -8.53
CA THR A 135 1.18 -17.21 -9.17
C THR A 135 0.65 -18.49 -8.53
N MET A 136 -0.65 -18.49 -8.23
CA MET A 136 -1.37 -19.64 -7.70
C MET A 136 -2.74 -19.75 -8.35
N THR A 137 -3.29 -20.94 -8.27
CA THR A 137 -4.64 -21.25 -8.73
C THR A 137 -5.42 -21.77 -7.54
N LEU A 138 -6.62 -21.24 -7.34
CA LEU A 138 -7.50 -21.57 -6.21
C LEU A 138 -8.94 -21.70 -6.71
N PRO A 139 -9.77 -22.58 -6.12
CA PRO A 139 -11.21 -22.60 -6.35
C PRO A 139 -11.87 -21.24 -6.08
N VAL A 140 -13.01 -20.95 -6.72
CA VAL A 140 -13.78 -19.71 -6.51
C VAL A 140 -14.14 -19.53 -5.03
N GLU A 141 -14.53 -20.60 -4.34
CA GLU A 141 -14.84 -20.52 -2.90
C GLU A 141 -13.63 -20.04 -2.09
N GLU A 142 -12.46 -20.67 -2.28
CA GLU A 142 -11.23 -20.27 -1.60
C GLU A 142 -10.79 -18.84 -1.97
N PHE A 143 -11.03 -18.43 -3.22
CA PHE A 143 -10.77 -17.07 -3.66
C PHE A 143 -11.64 -16.05 -2.90
N LYS A 144 -12.93 -16.31 -2.71
CA LYS A 144 -13.85 -15.43 -1.95
C LYS A 144 -13.36 -15.27 -0.50
N GLU A 145 -12.90 -16.35 0.12
CA GLU A 145 -12.33 -16.32 1.46
C GLU A 145 -11.04 -15.49 1.51
N LEU A 146 -10.13 -15.72 0.58
CA LEU A 146 -8.85 -15.02 0.50
C LEU A 146 -9.05 -13.51 0.31
N VAL A 147 -9.93 -13.09 -0.60
CA VAL A 147 -10.27 -11.67 -0.81
C VAL A 147 -10.79 -11.07 0.49
N THR A 148 -11.74 -11.75 1.15
CA THR A 148 -12.35 -11.29 2.39
C THR A 148 -11.29 -11.09 3.49
N GLU A 149 -10.41 -12.08 3.69
CA GLU A 149 -9.30 -12.00 4.65
C GLU A 149 -8.38 -10.81 4.36
N LYS A 150 -7.98 -10.62 3.10
CA LYS A 150 -7.09 -9.51 2.74
C LYS A 150 -7.74 -8.14 2.90
N ILE A 151 -9.04 -8.01 2.61
CA ILE A 151 -9.76 -6.73 2.84
C ILE A 151 -9.90 -6.43 4.33
N ILE A 152 -10.21 -7.43 5.17
CA ILE A 152 -10.25 -7.27 6.64
C ILE A 152 -8.90 -6.80 7.18
N CYS A 153 -7.80 -7.38 6.70
CA CYS A 153 -6.46 -6.96 7.07
C CYS A 153 -6.15 -5.53 6.58
N LEU A 154 -6.61 -5.18 5.38
CA LEU A 154 -6.34 -3.89 4.76
C LEU A 154 -7.04 -2.71 5.44
N ILE A 155 -8.25 -2.91 5.97
CA ILE A 155 -9.10 -1.86 6.57
C ILE A 155 -8.34 -0.99 7.62
N PRO A 156 -7.75 -1.55 8.69
CA PRO A 156 -7.04 -0.76 9.69
C PRO A 156 -5.82 -0.06 9.10
N HIS A 157 -5.10 -0.74 8.21
CA HIS A 157 -3.93 -0.19 7.54
C HIS A 157 -4.27 1.03 6.68
N SER A 158 -5.35 0.96 5.92
CA SER A 158 -5.87 2.07 5.10
C SER A 158 -6.23 3.29 5.96
N TYR A 159 -6.90 3.05 7.09
CA TYR A 159 -7.28 4.13 8.01
C TYR A 159 -6.06 4.78 8.68
N ILE A 160 -5.14 3.99 9.22
CA ILE A 160 -3.92 4.49 9.86
C ILE A 160 -3.11 5.32 8.86
N SER A 161 -2.92 4.82 7.64
CA SER A 161 -2.21 5.54 6.58
C SER A 161 -2.87 6.88 6.24
N LYS A 162 -4.21 6.92 6.15
CA LYS A 162 -4.98 8.17 5.93
C LYS A 162 -4.77 9.16 7.07
N ILE A 163 -4.89 8.72 8.32
CA ILE A 163 -4.74 9.60 9.50
C ILE A 163 -3.30 10.11 9.62
N GLN A 164 -2.29 9.25 9.45
CA GLN A 164 -0.88 9.65 9.45
C GLN A 164 -0.59 10.68 8.36
N SER A 165 -1.08 10.44 7.13
CA SER A 165 -0.89 11.36 6.02
C SER A 165 -1.54 12.72 6.27
N SER A 166 -2.77 12.73 6.80
CA SER A 166 -3.49 13.95 7.18
C SER A 166 -2.76 14.72 8.27
N TYR A 167 -2.35 14.04 9.34
CA TYR A 167 -1.61 14.65 10.45
C TYR A 167 -0.28 15.26 9.98
N LEU A 168 0.50 14.53 9.17
CA LEU A 168 1.76 15.03 8.63
C LEU A 168 1.56 16.23 7.71
N LYS A 169 0.51 16.23 6.90
CA LYS A 169 0.14 17.38 6.07
C LYS A 169 -0.17 18.61 6.94
N THR A 170 -1.04 18.46 7.93
CA THR A 170 -1.37 19.55 8.87
C THR A 170 -0.15 20.05 9.62
N ARG A 171 0.73 19.15 10.09
CA ARG A 171 1.98 19.55 10.77
C ARG A 171 2.94 20.29 9.84
N LYS A 172 3.02 19.90 8.57
CA LYS A 172 3.85 20.58 7.58
C LYS A 172 3.34 21.99 7.27
N GLU A 173 2.03 22.18 7.25
CA GLU A 173 1.39 23.48 7.01
C GLU A 173 1.49 24.43 8.22
N ASN A 174 1.55 23.89 9.43
CA ASN A 174 1.63 24.65 10.69
C ASN A 174 3.01 24.51 11.37
N LEU A 175 4.07 24.38 10.56
CA LEU A 175 5.42 24.23 11.10
C LEU A 175 5.94 25.58 11.58
N GLU A 176 6.41 25.64 12.82
CA GLU A 176 7.12 26.81 13.36
C GLU A 176 8.45 27.00 12.60
N ASP A 177 8.96 28.24 12.55
CA ASP A 177 10.13 28.61 11.73
C ASP A 177 11.41 27.86 12.12
N ASP A 178 11.52 27.41 13.36
CA ASP A 178 12.60 26.60 13.92
C ASP A 178 12.29 25.09 13.95
N GLY A 179 11.07 24.70 13.57
CA GLY A 179 10.64 23.30 13.53
C GLY A 179 11.12 22.57 12.27
N TRP A 180 11.42 21.27 12.42
CA TRP A 180 11.65 20.37 11.29
C TRP A 180 10.88 19.06 11.44
N LEU A 181 10.42 18.51 10.31
CA LEU A 181 9.83 17.17 10.23
C LEU A 181 10.87 16.22 9.65
N VAL A 182 11.08 15.09 10.33
CA VAL A 182 11.85 13.98 9.79
C VAL A 182 10.86 12.94 9.27
N GLY A 183 10.86 12.73 7.95
CA GLY A 183 10.13 11.62 7.35
C GLY A 183 10.92 10.33 7.49
N VAL A 184 10.24 9.23 7.84
CA VAL A 184 10.78 7.86 7.80
C VAL A 184 10.45 7.25 6.45
#